data_AF-A0A819DNQ7-F1
#
_entry.id   AF-A0A819DNQ7-F1
#
_cell.length_a   1.000
_cell.length_b   1.000
_cell.length_c   1.000
_cell.angle_alpha   90.00
_cell.angle_beta   90.00
_cell.angle_gamma   90.00
#
_symmetry.space_group_name_H-M   'P 1'
#
loop_
_entity.id
_entity.type
_entity.pdbx_description
1 polymer ?
#
loop_
_entity_poly.entity_id
_entity_poly.type
_entity_poly.pdbx_seq_one_letter_code
_entity_poly.pdbx_strand_id
1 'polypeptide(L)'
;MSENQGNFETYVKVYSADLDPEIEATEEMDQSNREKVSKETTKKEVVIVNGPYSSCARYIFDCKHAVLISAEIGVTPYASILSSLIAQFRTSQTIGQHRPNGNFNTKVLLENNQIRKVDFIWVNQDYKSFEWFLKLLREFEQEQDAYLALNSNEHCFLTIHLYFTEIKDDQYIGTAPLELITQVATEDIFTGLKARTHFGRPRLESIFFWIYKR
;
A
#
# COMPACT_ATOMS: atom_id res chain seq x y z
N MET A 1 2.43 36.09 -27.12
CA MET A 1 1.44 35.23 -26.44
C MET A 1 1.99 34.98 -25.05
N SER A 2 1.33 35.51 -24.04
CA SER A 2 1.79 35.62 -22.65
C SER A 2 1.81 34.27 -21.95
N GLU A 3 2.98 33.89 -21.43
CA GLU A 3 3.19 32.78 -20.51
C GLU A 3 2.50 33.08 -19.17
N ASN A 4 1.57 32.21 -18.78
CA ASN A 4 0.90 32.28 -17.50
C ASN A 4 1.64 31.34 -16.52
N GLN A 5 2.77 31.81 -15.98
CA GLN A 5 3.45 31.14 -14.86
C GLN A 5 2.73 31.52 -13.56
N GLY A 6 1.68 30.77 -13.23
CA GLY A 6 1.08 30.82 -11.90
C GLY A 6 1.96 30.05 -10.92
N ASN A 7 2.79 30.75 -10.15
CA ASN A 7 3.45 30.19 -8.96
C ASN A 7 2.40 29.87 -7.90
N PHE A 8 1.94 28.62 -7.86
CA PHE A 8 1.14 28.09 -6.74
C PHE A 8 2.10 27.58 -5.66
N GLU A 9 2.72 28.50 -4.91
CA GLU A 9 3.40 28.15 -3.66
C GLU A 9 2.34 27.71 -2.63
N THR A 10 2.16 26.40 -2.48
CA THR A 10 1.26 25.85 -1.46
C THR A 10 2.07 25.61 -0.19
N TYR A 11 1.82 26.42 0.84
CA TYR A 11 2.45 26.27 2.15
C TYR A 11 1.77 25.14 2.93
N VAL A 12 2.42 23.99 3.03
CA VAL A 12 1.95 22.86 3.86
C VAL A 12 2.68 22.90 5.20
N LYS A 13 1.94 23.02 6.30
CA LYS A 13 2.50 22.84 7.65
C LYS A 13 2.65 21.34 7.92
N VAL A 14 3.89 20.86 7.94
CA VAL A 14 4.20 19.46 8.30
C VAL A 14 4.39 19.38 9.81
N TYR A 15 3.66 18.47 10.45
CA TYR A 15 3.88 18.10 11.85
C TYR A 15 4.82 16.89 11.86
N SER A 16 5.81 16.87 12.76
CA SER A 16 6.64 15.68 12.98
C SER A 16 5.74 14.52 13.44
N ALA A 17 5.97 13.32 12.91
CA ALA A 17 5.18 12.13 13.23
C ALA A 17 5.38 11.63 14.68
N ASP A 18 6.32 12.21 15.43
CA ASP A 18 6.71 11.71 16.77
C ASP A 18 5.93 12.33 17.94
N LEU A 19 4.74 12.88 17.71
CA LEU A 19 3.90 13.40 18.79
C LEU A 19 2.45 12.96 18.57
N ASP A 20 2.14 11.75 19.05
CA ASP A 20 0.76 11.38 19.36
C ASP A 20 0.18 12.42 20.34
N PRO A 21 -0.94 13.09 20.02
CA PRO A 21 -1.59 14.02 20.93
C PRO A 21 -2.59 13.27 21.82
N GLU A 22 -2.16 12.25 22.56
CA GLU A 22 -3.01 11.63 23.58
C GLU A 22 -2.22 11.32 24.86
N ILE A 23 -2.13 12.32 25.73
CA ILE A 23 -2.11 12.08 27.18
C ILE A 23 -3.06 13.11 27.79
N GLU A 24 -4.34 12.76 27.91
CA GLU A 24 -5.18 13.32 28.97
C GLU A 24 -4.58 12.85 30.31
N ALA A 25 -3.74 13.68 30.89
CA ALA A 25 -3.20 13.45 32.23
C ALA A 25 -4.24 13.93 33.25
N THR A 26 -4.99 12.98 33.81
CA THR A 26 -5.66 13.10 35.10
C THR A 26 -4.67 13.62 36.14
N GLU A 27 -5.14 14.58 36.94
CA GLU A 27 -4.41 15.19 38.05
C GLU A 27 -3.93 14.13 39.06
N GLU A 28 -2.61 14.07 39.32
CA GLU A 28 -1.97 14.18 40.66
C GLU A 28 -0.53 13.62 40.68
N MET A 29 0.36 14.37 41.35
CA MET A 29 1.71 14.02 41.89
C MET A 29 2.86 13.68 40.90
N ASP A 30 3.86 14.55 40.76
CA ASP A 30 4.99 14.71 41.71
C ASP A 30 6.03 15.74 41.20
N GLN A 31 6.41 16.70 42.04
CA GLN A 31 7.12 17.94 41.65
C GLN A 31 8.65 17.80 41.50
N SER A 32 9.22 16.60 41.61
CA SER A 32 10.68 16.40 41.74
C SER A 32 11.44 16.13 40.42
N ASN A 33 10.75 15.76 39.33
CA ASN A 33 11.40 15.40 38.06
C ASN A 33 11.45 16.53 37.00
N ARG A 34 11.08 17.76 37.35
CA ARG A 34 10.92 18.88 36.39
C ARG A 34 12.22 19.47 35.83
N GLU A 35 13.40 19.12 36.32
CA GLU A 35 14.65 19.76 35.88
C GLU A 35 15.61 18.85 35.07
N LYS A 36 15.19 17.63 34.70
CA LYS A 36 16.02 16.73 33.86
C LYS A 36 15.33 16.15 32.63
N VAL A 37 14.24 16.77 32.17
CA VAL A 37 13.80 16.58 30.78
C VAL A 37 14.45 17.70 29.98
N SER A 38 15.64 17.40 29.46
CA SER A 38 16.32 18.23 28.47
C SER A 38 15.33 18.61 27.39
N LYS A 39 15.05 19.92 27.29
CA LYS A 39 14.34 20.54 26.17
C LYS A 39 15.14 20.25 24.89
N GLU A 40 14.96 19.08 24.31
CA GLU A 40 15.27 18.86 22.90
C GLU A 40 14.33 19.79 22.14
N THR A 41 14.88 20.95 21.81
CA THR A 41 14.19 21.96 21.02
C THR A 41 14.16 21.37 19.63
N THR A 42 13.11 20.62 19.30
CA THR A 42 12.89 20.07 17.96
C THR A 42 12.91 21.23 16.98
N LYS A 43 14.06 21.37 16.32
CA LYS A 43 14.32 22.44 15.36
C LYS A 43 13.29 22.25 14.25
N LYS A 44 12.33 23.19 14.16
CA LYS A 44 11.35 23.19 13.07
C LYS A 44 12.08 23.49 11.77
N GLU A 45 12.36 22.45 11.00
CA GLU A 45 12.93 22.60 9.67
C GLU A 45 11.84 23.00 8.69
N VAL A 46 12.11 24.05 7.90
CA VAL A 46 11.19 24.53 6.88
C VAL A 46 11.41 23.68 5.64
N VAL A 47 10.41 22.86 5.30
CA VAL A 47 10.39 22.06 4.08
C VAL A 47 9.55 22.80 3.04
N ILE A 48 10.13 23.04 1.86
CA ILE A 48 9.42 23.64 0.72
C ILE A 48 9.05 22.50 -0.22
N VAL A 49 7.75 22.32 -0.45
CA VAL A 49 7.24 21.32 -1.39
C VAL A 49 6.91 22.03 -2.70
N ASN A 50 7.62 21.68 -3.77
CA ASN A 50 7.30 22.13 -5.13
C ASN A 50 6.78 20.95 -5.93
N GLY A 51 5.52 21.00 -6.35
CA GLY A 51 4.83 19.92 -7.05
C GLY A 51 3.30 20.12 -7.01
N PRO A 52 2.50 19.20 -7.57
CA PRO A 52 2.88 17.87 -8.05
C PRO A 52 3.39 17.84 -9.49
N TYR A 53 4.42 17.03 -9.73
CA TYR A 53 4.82 16.65 -11.10
C TYR A 53 4.05 15.38 -11.49
N SER A 54 3.38 15.42 -12.64
CA SER A 54 2.56 14.30 -13.11
C SER A 54 3.38 13.00 -13.21
N SER A 55 2.76 11.88 -12.82
CA SER A 55 3.32 10.54 -12.98
C SER A 55 2.53 9.76 -14.03
N CYS A 56 3.23 9.05 -14.92
CA CYS A 56 2.62 8.14 -15.88
C CYS A 56 1.83 7.01 -15.21
N ALA A 57 2.10 6.71 -13.93
CA ALA A 57 1.40 5.66 -13.21
C ALA A 57 -0.09 5.99 -12.97
N ARG A 58 -0.53 7.24 -13.19
CA ARG A 58 -1.95 7.62 -13.10
C ARG A 58 -2.82 6.94 -14.16
N TYR A 59 -2.27 6.61 -15.33
CA TYR A 59 -3.03 5.95 -16.41
C TYR A 59 -3.53 4.55 -16.04
N ILE A 60 -3.13 4.02 -14.87
CA ILE A 60 -3.63 2.77 -14.33
C ILE A 60 -5.16 2.76 -14.19
N PHE A 61 -5.77 3.90 -13.84
CA PHE A 61 -7.21 4.00 -13.60
C PHE A 61 -8.03 3.93 -14.90
N ASP A 62 -7.40 4.19 -16.04
CA ASP A 62 -8.04 4.13 -17.36
C ASP A 62 -8.03 2.71 -17.96
N CYS A 63 -7.31 1.78 -17.34
CA CYS A 63 -7.18 0.39 -17.79
C CYS A 63 -8.17 -0.53 -17.07
N LYS A 64 -8.70 -1.54 -17.77
CA LYS A 64 -9.54 -2.59 -17.15
C LYS A 64 -8.75 -3.55 -16.26
N HIS A 65 -7.53 -3.86 -16.69
CA HIS A 65 -6.63 -4.77 -16.01
C HIS A 65 -5.25 -4.15 -16.03
N ALA A 66 -4.69 -3.91 -14.84
CA ALA A 66 -3.35 -3.38 -14.68
C ALA A 66 -2.40 -4.43 -14.12
N VAL A 67 -1.18 -4.45 -14.63
CA VAL A 67 -0.08 -5.20 -14.02
C VAL A 67 0.95 -4.19 -13.51
N LEU A 68 1.15 -4.18 -12.20
CA LEU A 68 2.09 -3.30 -11.52
C LEU A 68 3.35 -4.11 -11.19
N ILE A 69 4.50 -3.64 -11.65
CA ILE A 69 5.78 -4.31 -11.42
C ILE A 69 6.72 -3.33 -10.75
N SER A 70 7.22 -3.69 -9.58
CA SER A 70 8.21 -2.90 -8.85
C SER A 70 9.39 -3.75 -8.42
N ALA A 71 10.53 -3.07 -8.27
CA ALA A 71 11.72 -3.66 -7.66
C ALA A 71 12.19 -2.76 -6.51
N GLU A 72 12.47 -3.36 -5.34
CA GLU A 72 13.01 -2.68 -4.17
C GLU A 72 12.23 -1.40 -3.81
N ILE A 73 12.93 -0.28 -3.61
CA ILE A 73 12.36 1.03 -3.30
C ILE A 73 11.49 1.60 -4.43
N GLY A 74 11.57 1.02 -5.64
CA GLY A 74 10.71 1.36 -6.77
C GLY A 74 9.22 1.08 -6.54
N VAL A 75 8.86 0.48 -5.41
CA VAL A 75 7.47 0.27 -4.99
C VAL A 75 6.78 1.54 -4.48
N THR A 76 7.53 2.52 -4.00
CA THR A 76 6.99 3.73 -3.35
C THR A 76 5.88 4.44 -4.14
N PRO A 77 5.97 4.67 -5.46
CA PRO A 77 4.85 5.29 -6.19
C PRO A 77 3.57 4.44 -6.13
N TYR A 78 3.70 3.11 -6.10
CA TYR A 78 2.55 2.19 -6.03
C TYR A 78 1.90 2.17 -4.66
N ALA A 79 2.57 2.56 -3.57
CA ALA A 79 1.94 2.69 -2.27
C ALA A 79 0.75 3.66 -2.34
N SER A 80 0.96 4.84 -2.90
CA SER A 80 -0.10 5.84 -3.06
C SER A 80 -1.25 5.34 -3.95
N ILE A 81 -0.92 4.58 -5.00
CA ILE A 81 -1.90 4.04 -5.94
C ILE A 81 -2.74 2.95 -5.26
N LEU A 82 -2.10 2.00 -4.59
CA LEU A 82 -2.78 0.92 -3.87
C LEU A 82 -3.66 1.49 -2.75
N SER A 83 -3.18 2.46 -1.97
CA SER A 83 -4.01 3.15 -0.96
C SER A 83 -5.23 3.82 -1.60
N SER A 84 -5.06 4.49 -2.73
CA SER A 84 -6.18 5.08 -3.47
C SER A 84 -7.16 4.00 -3.97
N LEU A 85 -6.66 2.85 -4.41
CA LEU A 85 -7.48 1.73 -4.85
C LEU A 85 -8.28 1.12 -3.69
N ILE A 86 -7.70 0.94 -2.50
CA ILE A 86 -8.44 0.50 -1.29
C ILE A 86 -9.55 1.49 -0.97
N ALA A 87 -9.25 2.79 -0.93
CA ALA A 87 -10.22 3.82 -0.61
C ALA A 87 -11.40 3.83 -1.60
N GLN A 88 -11.12 3.67 -2.90
CA GLN A 88 -12.14 3.55 -3.93
C GLN A 88 -12.95 2.25 -3.77
N PHE A 89 -12.29 1.13 -3.49
CA PHE A 89 -12.92 -0.15 -3.23
C PHE A 89 -13.92 -0.07 -2.05
N ARG A 90 -13.52 0.53 -0.93
CA ARG A 90 -14.40 0.84 0.22
C ARG A 90 -15.60 1.72 -0.18
N THR A 91 -15.35 2.74 -0.99
CA THR A 91 -16.39 3.68 -1.43
C THR A 91 -17.39 3.00 -2.37
N SER A 92 -16.94 2.14 -3.28
CA SER A 92 -17.84 1.36 -4.15
C SER A 92 -18.75 0.41 -3.38
N GLN A 93 -18.25 -0.19 -2.28
CA GLN A 93 -19.04 -1.07 -1.43
C GLN A 93 -20.16 -0.32 -0.69
N THR A 94 -19.85 0.86 -0.14
CA THR A 94 -20.81 1.67 0.63
C THR A 94 -21.90 2.29 -0.26
N ILE A 95 -21.55 2.71 -1.49
CA ILE A 95 -22.51 3.26 -2.45
C ILE A 95 -23.48 2.18 -2.97
N GLY A 96 -23.04 0.92 -3.09
CA GLY A 96 -23.89 -0.19 -3.50
C GLY A 96 -24.98 -0.54 -2.49
N GLN A 97 -24.80 -0.21 -1.21
CA GLN A 97 -25.75 -0.53 -0.14
C GLN A 97 -26.67 0.64 0.27
N HIS A 98 -26.30 1.88 -0.05
CA HIS A 98 -27.12 3.05 0.28
C HIS A 98 -27.05 4.14 -0.80
N ARG A 99 -27.96 4.14 -1.79
CA ARG A 99 -28.78 5.34 -2.12
C ARG A 99 -29.78 5.13 -3.28
N PRO A 100 -31.08 5.38 -3.03
CA PRO A 100 -32.09 5.54 -4.07
C PRO A 100 -32.10 6.93 -4.74
N ASN A 101 -31.50 7.98 -4.16
CA ASN A 101 -31.48 9.34 -4.73
C ASN A 101 -30.53 10.23 -3.91
N GLY A 102 -29.71 11.07 -4.55
CA GLY A 102 -29.04 12.17 -3.86
C GLY A 102 -27.67 12.57 -4.44
N ASN A 103 -27.68 13.67 -5.20
CA ASN A 103 -26.52 14.42 -5.68
C ASN A 103 -25.51 14.75 -4.57
N PHE A 104 -24.22 14.44 -4.77
CA PHE A 104 -23.06 15.24 -4.35
C PHE A 104 -21.77 14.55 -4.86
N ASN A 105 -21.09 15.19 -5.82
CA ASN A 105 -19.66 15.17 -6.24
C ASN A 105 -18.68 13.99 -5.98
N THR A 106 -19.04 12.86 -5.37
CA THR A 106 -18.18 11.66 -5.25
C THR A 106 -18.24 10.76 -6.48
N LYS A 107 -19.21 10.99 -7.37
CA LYS A 107 -19.37 10.27 -8.65
C LYS A 107 -18.20 10.53 -9.61
N VAL A 108 -17.60 11.71 -9.57
CA VAL A 108 -16.52 12.13 -10.49
C VAL A 108 -15.23 11.35 -10.27
N LEU A 109 -14.95 10.86 -9.05
CA LEU A 109 -13.76 10.04 -8.78
C LEU A 109 -13.91 8.56 -9.23
N LEU A 110 -15.14 8.09 -9.37
CA LEU A 110 -15.45 6.71 -9.74
C LEU A 110 -15.80 6.55 -11.23
N GLU A 111 -16.27 7.60 -11.90
CA GLU A 111 -16.72 7.54 -13.30
C GLU A 111 -15.60 7.25 -14.32
N ASN A 112 -14.34 7.54 -13.98
CA ASN A 112 -13.20 7.26 -14.85
C ASN A 112 -12.41 6.00 -14.44
N ASN A 113 -12.76 5.35 -13.33
CA ASN A 113 -12.00 4.16 -12.91
C ASN A 113 -12.56 2.91 -13.58
N GLN A 114 -11.92 2.49 -14.67
CA GLN A 114 -12.30 1.28 -15.41
C GLN A 114 -11.67 0.00 -14.82
N ILE A 115 -10.79 0.14 -13.84
CA ILE A 115 -10.01 -0.96 -13.30
C ILE A 115 -10.90 -1.99 -12.61
N ARG A 116 -10.75 -3.24 -13.01
CA ARG A 116 -11.46 -4.40 -12.46
C ARG A 116 -10.52 -5.36 -11.75
N LYS A 117 -9.26 -5.37 -12.16
CA LYS A 117 -8.25 -6.31 -11.69
C LYS A 117 -6.87 -5.68 -11.70
N VAL A 118 -6.10 -5.97 -10.67
CA VAL A 118 -4.71 -5.55 -10.51
C VAL A 118 -3.86 -6.75 -10.14
N ASP A 119 -2.85 -7.05 -10.96
CA ASP A 119 -1.78 -7.97 -10.58
C ASP A 119 -0.58 -7.15 -10.13
N PHE A 120 -0.20 -7.27 -8.87
CA PHE A 120 0.93 -6.56 -8.28
C PHE A 120 2.09 -7.53 -8.08
N ILE A 121 3.17 -7.31 -8.82
CA ILE A 121 4.40 -8.08 -8.78
C ILE A 121 5.46 -7.21 -8.12
N TRP A 122 6.01 -7.71 -7.02
CA TRP A 122 7.06 -7.02 -6.31
C TRP A 122 8.29 -7.88 -6.14
N VAL A 123 9.42 -7.38 -6.62
CA VAL A 123 10.70 -8.07 -6.60
C VAL A 123 11.63 -7.38 -5.61
N ASN A 124 12.09 -8.10 -4.61
CA ASN A 124 12.98 -7.59 -3.58
C ASN A 124 14.17 -8.54 -3.39
N GLN A 125 15.25 -8.03 -2.82
CA GLN A 125 16.38 -8.86 -2.42
C GLN A 125 16.08 -9.57 -1.09
N ASP A 126 15.73 -8.82 -0.04
CA ASP A 126 15.49 -9.32 1.32
C ASP A 126 14.08 -8.94 1.83
N TYR A 127 13.59 -9.60 2.88
CA TYR A 127 12.31 -9.33 3.53
C TYR A 127 12.38 -8.16 4.54
N LYS A 128 13.57 -7.82 5.05
CA LYS A 128 13.75 -6.86 6.16
C LYS A 128 13.45 -5.40 5.80
N SER A 129 13.68 -4.99 4.56
CA SER A 129 13.65 -3.56 4.18
C SER A 129 12.24 -2.99 3.94
N PHE A 130 11.19 -3.74 4.29
CA PHE A 130 9.89 -3.62 3.62
C PHE A 130 8.65 -3.79 4.50
N GLU A 131 8.83 -3.94 5.82
CA GLU A 131 7.73 -4.14 6.76
C GLU A 131 6.64 -3.06 6.64
N TRP A 132 7.05 -1.80 6.42
CA TRP A 132 6.14 -0.67 6.27
C TRP A 132 5.14 -0.86 5.11
N PHE A 133 5.57 -1.48 4.00
CA PHE A 133 4.73 -1.69 2.83
C PHE A 133 3.91 -2.98 2.92
N LEU A 134 4.44 -4.01 3.59
CA LEU A 134 3.69 -5.23 3.88
C LEU A 134 2.45 -4.94 4.71
N LYS A 135 2.51 -3.97 5.64
CA LYS A 135 1.33 -3.51 6.38
C LYS A 135 0.21 -3.00 5.47
N LEU A 136 0.56 -2.20 4.45
CA LEU A 136 -0.41 -1.71 3.46
C LEU A 136 -1.02 -2.85 2.65
N LEU A 137 -0.20 -3.81 2.20
CA LEU A 137 -0.68 -4.99 1.49
C LEU A 137 -1.62 -5.83 2.36
N ARG A 138 -1.31 -5.98 3.64
CA ARG A 138 -2.15 -6.74 4.59
C ARG A 138 -3.49 -6.08 4.80
N GLU A 139 -3.52 -4.75 4.95
CA GLU A 139 -4.78 -4.00 5.03
C GLU A 139 -5.62 -4.21 3.77
N PHE A 140 -4.98 -4.21 2.58
CA PHE A 140 -5.67 -4.50 1.33
C PHE A 140 -6.28 -5.90 1.33
N GLU A 141 -5.50 -6.93 1.66
CA GLU A 141 -5.98 -8.31 1.68
C GLU A 141 -7.16 -8.50 2.64
N GLN A 142 -7.09 -7.92 3.83
CA GLN A 142 -8.16 -7.99 4.83
C GLN A 142 -9.46 -7.35 4.32
N GLU A 143 -9.37 -6.17 3.70
CA GLU A 143 -10.53 -5.49 3.12
C GLU A 143 -11.15 -6.31 1.98
N GLN A 144 -10.31 -6.90 1.12
CA GLN A 144 -10.76 -7.76 0.04
C GLN A 144 -11.41 -9.04 0.56
N ASP A 145 -10.84 -9.68 1.58
CA ASP A 145 -11.39 -10.90 2.16
C ASP A 145 -12.75 -10.66 2.82
N ALA A 146 -12.89 -9.55 3.55
CA ALA A 146 -14.18 -9.14 4.12
C ALA A 146 -15.24 -8.98 3.02
N TYR A 147 -14.86 -8.40 1.89
CA TYR A 147 -15.75 -8.24 0.75
C TYR A 147 -16.10 -9.57 0.06
N LEU A 148 -15.12 -10.45 -0.18
CA LEU A 148 -15.34 -11.76 -0.81
C LEU A 148 -16.16 -12.71 0.07
N ALA A 149 -16.06 -12.59 1.40
CA ALA A 149 -16.89 -13.32 2.33
C ALA A 149 -18.39 -12.98 2.19
N LEU A 150 -18.70 -11.72 1.85
CA LEU A 150 -20.07 -11.27 1.59
C LEU A 150 -20.52 -11.55 0.15
N ASN A 151 -19.58 -11.62 -0.80
CA ASN A 151 -19.84 -11.77 -2.24
C ASN A 151 -19.04 -12.93 -2.83
N SER A 152 -19.42 -14.16 -2.48
CA SER A 152 -18.65 -15.38 -2.81
C SER A 152 -18.48 -15.68 -4.31
N ASN A 153 -19.20 -14.98 -5.18
CA ASN A 153 -19.13 -15.15 -6.64
C ASN A 153 -18.18 -14.14 -7.33
N GLU A 154 -17.59 -13.21 -6.58
CA GLU A 154 -16.66 -12.23 -7.14
C GLU A 154 -15.20 -12.69 -7.08
N HIS A 155 -14.39 -12.16 -7.98
CA HIS A 155 -12.97 -12.44 -8.05
C HIS A 155 -12.16 -11.48 -7.19
N CYS A 156 -10.97 -11.91 -6.75
CA CYS A 156 -9.99 -11.02 -6.12
C CYS A 156 -9.67 -9.84 -7.04
N PHE A 157 -9.84 -8.63 -6.52
CA PHE A 157 -9.51 -7.40 -7.22
C PHE A 157 -7.99 -7.20 -7.33
N LEU A 158 -7.27 -7.43 -6.23
CA LEU A 158 -5.82 -7.37 -6.16
C LEU A 158 -5.26 -8.79 -5.99
N THR A 159 -4.37 -9.19 -6.90
CA THR A 159 -3.55 -10.40 -6.77
C THR A 159 -2.10 -9.96 -6.54
N ILE A 160 -1.51 -10.42 -5.45
CA ILE A 160 -0.16 -10.04 -5.02
C ILE A 160 0.80 -11.20 -5.30
N HIS A 161 1.94 -10.89 -5.92
CA HIS A 161 3.04 -11.80 -6.18
C HIS A 161 4.33 -11.21 -5.63
N LEU A 162 4.88 -11.82 -4.58
CA LEU A 162 6.13 -11.39 -3.97
C LEU A 162 7.28 -12.27 -4.45
N TYR A 163 8.40 -11.66 -4.81
CA TYR A 163 9.61 -12.35 -5.24
C TYR A 163 10.80 -11.91 -4.39
N PHE A 164 11.45 -12.84 -3.71
CA PHE A 164 12.73 -12.61 -3.04
C PHE A 164 13.87 -13.21 -3.84
N THR A 165 14.75 -12.35 -4.37
CA THR A 165 15.83 -12.76 -5.27
C THR A 165 17.11 -13.14 -4.55
N GLU A 166 17.27 -12.77 -3.28
CA GLU A 166 18.41 -13.25 -2.50
C GLU A 166 18.20 -14.72 -2.15
N ILE A 167 19.01 -15.57 -2.75
CA ILE A 167 19.04 -17.02 -2.51
C ILE A 167 20.13 -17.23 -1.46
N LYS A 168 19.75 -17.36 -0.19
CA LYS A 168 20.67 -17.85 0.85
C LYS A 168 20.69 -19.39 0.79
N ASP A 169 21.85 -20.01 0.98
CA ASP A 169 21.99 -21.47 1.08
C ASP A 169 21.16 -22.04 2.26
N ASP A 170 20.77 -21.18 3.21
CA ASP A 170 19.88 -21.49 4.33
C ASP A 170 18.38 -21.45 3.96
N GLN A 171 18.00 -21.99 2.79
CA GLN A 171 16.61 -22.12 2.32
C GLN A 171 15.82 -23.21 3.08
N TYR A 172 16.18 -23.45 4.34
CA TYR A 172 15.57 -24.44 5.19
C TYR A 172 15.21 -23.80 6.53
N ILE A 173 13.97 -23.95 6.98
CA ILE A 173 13.64 -23.77 8.39
C ILE A 173 13.61 -25.17 8.98
N GLY A 174 14.63 -25.49 9.78
CA GLY A 174 14.86 -26.85 10.25
C GLY A 174 15.27 -27.77 9.10
N THR A 175 14.46 -28.79 8.80
CA THR A 175 14.74 -29.82 7.76
C THR A 175 13.94 -29.65 6.48
N ALA A 176 12.97 -28.73 6.44
CA ALA A 176 12.05 -28.58 5.33
C ALA A 176 12.47 -27.41 4.42
N PRO A 177 12.45 -27.59 3.08
CA PRO A 177 12.65 -26.50 2.13
C PRO A 177 11.64 -25.39 2.38
N LEU A 178 12.09 -24.15 2.32
CA LEU A 178 11.29 -22.98 2.63
C LEU A 178 10.05 -22.85 1.73
N GLU A 179 10.20 -23.22 0.47
CA GLU A 179 9.12 -23.26 -0.51
C GLU A 179 7.98 -24.20 -0.06
N LEU A 180 8.31 -25.39 0.46
CA LEU A 180 7.30 -26.32 0.97
C LEU A 180 6.55 -25.75 2.18
N ILE A 181 7.25 -25.06 3.07
CA ILE A 181 6.64 -24.47 4.28
C ILE A 181 5.64 -23.37 3.86
N THR A 182 6.04 -22.50 2.94
CA THR A 182 5.15 -21.46 2.39
C THR A 182 3.96 -22.02 1.60
N GLN A 183 4.05 -23.25 1.07
CA GLN A 183 2.94 -23.91 0.37
C GLN A 183 1.90 -24.52 1.32
N VAL A 184 2.33 -24.95 2.51
CA VAL A 184 1.47 -25.60 3.50
C VAL A 184 0.80 -24.57 4.43
N ALA A 185 1.47 -23.45 4.69
CA ALA A 185 0.93 -22.40 5.53
C ALA A 185 -0.20 -21.63 4.82
N THR A 186 -1.26 -21.29 5.57
CA THR A 186 -2.38 -20.47 5.07
C THR A 186 -2.00 -19.00 4.87
N GLU A 187 -1.00 -18.55 5.63
CA GLU A 187 -0.37 -17.25 5.54
C GLU A 187 1.14 -17.45 5.41
N ASP A 188 1.79 -16.62 4.61
CA ASP A 188 3.23 -16.64 4.45
C ASP A 188 3.93 -16.27 5.76
N ILE A 189 4.84 -17.12 6.20
CA ILE A 189 5.58 -16.98 7.46
C ILE A 189 6.51 -15.75 7.49
N PHE A 190 6.94 -15.22 6.34
CA PHE A 190 7.84 -14.07 6.28
C PHE A 190 7.10 -12.74 6.26
N THR A 191 5.94 -12.72 5.62
CA THR A 191 5.20 -11.48 5.33
C THR A 191 3.88 -11.41 6.10
N GLY A 192 3.38 -12.54 6.61
CA GLY A 192 2.05 -12.69 7.21
C GLY A 192 0.94 -12.22 6.27
N LEU A 193 1.14 -12.40 4.97
CA LEU A 193 0.14 -12.17 3.93
C LEU A 193 -0.39 -13.52 3.45
N LYS A 194 -1.61 -13.54 2.90
CA LYS A 194 -2.13 -14.71 2.19
C LYS A 194 -1.48 -14.86 0.81
N ALA A 195 -1.01 -13.75 0.25
CA ALA A 195 -0.18 -13.71 -0.94
C ALA A 195 1.03 -14.63 -0.81
N ARG A 196 1.31 -15.37 -1.87
CA ARG A 196 2.45 -16.28 -1.91
C ARG A 196 3.73 -15.52 -2.22
N THR A 197 4.76 -15.84 -1.45
CA THR A 197 6.13 -15.45 -1.72
C THR A 197 6.85 -16.52 -2.54
N HIS A 198 7.53 -16.07 -3.59
CA HIS A 198 8.35 -16.89 -4.45
C HIS A 198 9.82 -16.55 -4.24
N PHE A 199 10.67 -17.57 -4.21
CA PHE A 199 12.12 -17.38 -4.12
C PHE A 199 12.74 -17.46 -5.52
N GLY A 200 13.71 -16.60 -5.77
CA GLY A 200 14.37 -16.45 -7.06
C GLY A 200 13.72 -15.40 -7.97
N ARG A 201 14.20 -15.36 -9.22
CA ARG A 201 13.81 -14.33 -10.19
C ARG A 201 12.48 -14.69 -10.86
N PRO A 202 11.55 -13.73 -11.03
CA PRO A 202 10.30 -13.98 -11.73
C PRO A 202 10.54 -14.28 -13.20
N ARG A 203 9.94 -15.38 -13.70
CA ARG A 203 9.84 -15.65 -15.14
C ARG A 203 8.66 -14.87 -15.71
N LEU A 204 8.89 -13.59 -16.02
CA LEU A 204 7.84 -12.66 -16.45
C LEU A 204 7.02 -13.15 -17.64
N GLU A 205 7.64 -13.82 -18.63
CA GLU A 205 6.92 -14.38 -19.78
C GLU A 205 5.85 -15.39 -19.37
N SER A 206 6.19 -16.29 -18.44
CA SER A 206 5.26 -17.30 -17.93
C SER A 206 4.14 -16.67 -17.11
N ILE A 207 4.48 -15.65 -16.32
CA ILE A 207 3.51 -14.90 -15.50
C ILE A 207 2.53 -14.16 -16.41
N PHE A 208 3.02 -13.40 -17.40
CA PHE A 208 2.15 -12.69 -18.33
C PHE A 208 1.29 -13.62 -19.16
N PHE A 209 1.82 -14.77 -19.59
CA PHE A 209 1.02 -15.78 -20.29
C PHE A 209 -0.11 -16.32 -19.41
N TRP A 210 0.16 -16.54 -18.12
CA TRP A 210 -0.85 -16.98 -17.16
C TRP A 210 -1.88 -15.89 -16.88
N ILE A 211 -1.46 -14.63 -16.70
CA ILE A 211 -2.33 -13.47 -16.51
C ILE A 211 -3.24 -13.28 -17.72
N TYR A 212 -2.72 -13.42 -18.93
CA TYR A 212 -3.49 -13.27 -20.17
C TYR A 212 -4.59 -14.33 -20.34
N LYS A 213 -4.36 -15.56 -19.87
CA LYS A 213 -5.32 -16.67 -20.01
C LYS A 213 -6.48 -16.62 -19.01
N ARG A 214 -6.44 -15.72 -18.04
CA ARG A 214 -7.30 -15.71 -16.86
C ARG A 214 -8.27 -14.54 -16.85
#